data_AF-A0AAV5IBH9-F1
#
_entry.id   AF-A0AAV5IBH9-F1
#
_cell.length_a   1.000
_cell.length_b   1.000
_cell.length_c   1.000
_cell.angle_alpha   90.00
_cell.angle_beta   90.00
_cell.angle_gamma   90.00
#
_symmetry.space_group_name_H-M   'P 1'
#
loop_
_entity.id
_entity.type
_entity.pdbx_description
1 polymer ?
#
loop_
_entity_poly.entity_id
_entity_poly.type
_entity_poly.pdbx_seq_one_letter_code
_entity_poly.pdbx_strand_id
1 'polypeptide(L)'
;MDSIDGLTTPDDQIQSFFDSAPPLKDRPEISHKLNRFIEFNSQSSGDGRRRRVVCVTSGGTTVPLEQRCVRYIDNFSSGSRGAASTEYFVKAGYAVIFLYRRGTCQPYCRALPDDPLLECFEFADQSHIQVRDSHSEAVKRAIRDHHAVWTVDIGNF
;
A
#
# COMPACT_ATOMS: atom_id res chain seq x y z
N MET A 1 48.97 7.94 -14.54
CA MET A 1 48.54 6.63 -15.07
C MET A 1 47.10 6.50 -14.65
N ASP A 2 46.21 7.10 -15.45
CA ASP A 2 44.78 7.02 -15.22
C ASP A 2 44.33 5.66 -15.77
N SER A 3 44.09 4.74 -14.85
CA SER A 3 43.62 3.40 -15.19
C SER A 3 42.19 3.52 -15.73
N ILE A 4 42.05 3.09 -16.97
CA ILE A 4 40.84 2.81 -17.74
C ILE A 4 39.72 2.32 -16.81
N ASP A 5 38.72 3.17 -16.55
CA ASP A 5 37.44 2.76 -15.99
C ASP A 5 36.85 1.70 -16.92
N GLY A 6 36.81 0.45 -16.43
CA GLY A 6 36.19 -0.65 -17.12
C GLY A 6 34.75 -0.29 -17.44
N LEU A 7 34.36 -0.41 -18.70
CA LEU A 7 33.05 -0.02 -19.21
C LEU A 7 31.99 -0.98 -18.65
N THR A 8 31.53 -0.77 -17.41
CA THR A 8 30.43 -1.51 -16.81
C THR A 8 29.18 -1.25 -17.64
N THR A 9 28.57 -2.28 -18.20
CA THR A 9 27.34 -2.08 -18.98
C THR A 9 26.20 -1.65 -18.06
N PRO A 10 25.16 -0.96 -18.56
CA PRO A 10 23.99 -0.63 -17.75
C PRO A 10 23.37 -1.87 -17.07
N ASP A 11 23.37 -3.01 -17.75
CA ASP A 11 22.85 -4.28 -17.21
C ASP A 11 23.69 -4.78 -16.04
N ASP A 12 25.02 -4.69 -16.14
CA ASP A 12 25.94 -5.04 -15.05
C ASP A 12 25.73 -4.14 -13.82
N GLN A 13 25.49 -2.84 -14.02
CA GLN A 13 25.19 -1.91 -12.93
C GLN A 13 23.85 -2.21 -12.26
N ILE A 14 22.82 -2.56 -13.03
CA ILE A 14 21.50 -2.97 -12.51
C ILE A 14 21.62 -4.26 -11.70
N GLN A 15 22.34 -5.26 -12.22
CA GLN A 15 22.52 -6.52 -11.52
C GLN A 15 23.28 -6.32 -10.21
N SER A 16 24.36 -5.53 -10.24
CA SER A 16 25.12 -5.16 -9.04
C SER A 16 24.27 -4.45 -7.97
N PHE A 17 23.34 -3.59 -8.39
CA PHE A 17 22.38 -2.96 -7.48
C PHE A 17 21.48 -4.00 -6.78
N PHE A 18 20.91 -4.94 -7.54
CA PHE A 18 20.04 -5.97 -6.97
C PHE A 18 20.79 -6.97 -6.08
N ASP A 19 22.01 -7.32 -6.43
CA ASP A 19 22.85 -8.25 -5.66
C ASP A 19 23.32 -7.64 -4.33
N SER A 20 23.53 -6.32 -4.29
CA SER A 20 23.94 -5.59 -3.09
C SER A 20 22.77 -5.16 -2.19
N ALA A 21 21.55 -5.09 -2.73
CA ALA A 21 20.37 -4.76 -1.95
C ALA A 21 19.99 -5.89 -0.98
N PRO A 22 19.61 -5.57 0.27
CA PRO A 22 19.18 -6.59 1.22
C PRO A 22 17.93 -7.32 0.69
N PRO A 23 17.87 -8.66 0.80
CA PRO A 23 16.73 -9.41 0.30
C PRO A 23 15.46 -9.06 1.07
N LEU A 24 14.34 -8.99 0.35
CA LEU A 24 13.03 -8.81 0.95
C LEU A 24 12.70 -10.07 1.79
N LYS A 25 12.58 -9.90 3.12
CA LYS A 25 12.38 -11.02 4.08
C LYS A 25 11.25 -11.95 3.68
N ASP A 26 10.13 -11.40 3.22
CA ASP A 26 8.90 -12.15 2.94
C ASP A 26 8.67 -12.33 1.42
N ARG A 27 9.74 -12.32 0.62
CA ARG A 27 9.66 -12.43 -0.86
C ARG A 27 8.79 -13.59 -1.35
N PRO A 28 8.93 -14.83 -0.83
CA PRO A 28 8.13 -15.96 -1.33
C PRO A 28 6.64 -15.76 -1.09
N GLU A 29 6.26 -15.31 0.12
CA GLU A 29 4.86 -15.08 0.49
C GLU A 29 4.24 -13.94 -0.32
N ILE A 30 4.98 -12.83 -0.48
CA ILE A 30 4.52 -11.68 -1.28
C ILE A 30 4.34 -12.09 -2.74
N SER A 31 5.29 -12.84 -3.31
CA SER A 31 5.21 -13.33 -4.69
C SER A 31 3.99 -14.26 -4.87
N HIS A 32 3.75 -15.15 -3.91
CA HIS A 32 2.59 -16.05 -3.94
C HIS A 32 1.27 -15.27 -3.90
N LYS A 33 1.14 -14.30 -2.98
CA LYS A 33 -0.07 -13.44 -2.88
C LYS A 33 -0.30 -12.63 -4.15
N LEU A 34 0.76 -12.05 -4.73
CA LEU A 34 0.68 -11.27 -5.97
C LEU A 34 0.24 -12.14 -7.15
N ASN A 35 0.85 -13.32 -7.32
CA ASN A 35 0.48 -14.23 -8.40
C ASN A 35 -0.99 -14.65 -8.28
N ARG A 36 -1.43 -15.06 -7.08
CA ARG A 36 -2.84 -15.42 -6.82
C ARG A 36 -3.79 -14.25 -7.14
N PHE A 37 -3.45 -13.04 -6.72
CA PHE A 37 -4.25 -11.84 -7.01
C PHE A 37 -4.34 -11.55 -8.52
N ILE A 38 -3.21 -11.62 -9.23
CA ILE A 38 -3.16 -11.38 -10.68
C ILE A 38 -3.93 -12.46 -11.44
N GLU A 39 -3.75 -13.73 -11.09
CA GLU A 39 -4.46 -14.86 -11.69
C GLU A 39 -5.96 -14.73 -11.50
N PHE A 40 -6.42 -14.48 -10.28
CA PHE A 40 -7.82 -14.30 -9.96
C PHE A 40 -8.48 -13.18 -10.79
N ASN A 41 -7.80 -12.03 -10.91
CA ASN A 41 -8.32 -10.89 -11.67
C ASN A 41 -8.15 -11.02 -13.20
N SER A 42 -7.30 -11.94 -13.66
CA SER A 42 -7.07 -12.23 -15.08
C SER A 42 -8.07 -13.23 -15.66
N GLN A 43 -8.78 -13.97 -14.80
CA GLN A 43 -9.85 -14.88 -15.22
C GLN A 43 -11.00 -14.06 -15.85
N SER A 44 -11.54 -14.57 -16.95
CA SER A 44 -12.62 -13.89 -17.65
C SER A 44 -13.91 -14.06 -16.85
N SER A 45 -14.58 -12.96 -16.53
CA SER A 45 -15.91 -13.03 -15.93
C SER A 45 -16.91 -13.60 -16.93
N GLY A 46 -18.09 -14.04 -16.48
CA GLY A 46 -19.13 -14.64 -17.34
C GLY A 46 -19.61 -13.74 -18.51
N ASP A 47 -19.22 -12.47 -18.54
CA ASP A 47 -19.47 -11.51 -19.63
C ASP A 47 -18.30 -11.40 -20.65
N GLY A 48 -17.25 -12.21 -20.50
CA GLY A 48 -16.05 -12.21 -21.34
C GLY A 48 -15.05 -11.07 -21.06
N ARG A 49 -15.30 -10.21 -20.06
CA ARG A 49 -14.40 -9.11 -19.70
C ARG A 49 -13.46 -9.52 -18.56
N ARG A 50 -12.19 -9.14 -18.73
CA ARG A 50 -11.15 -9.31 -17.70
C ARG A 50 -11.04 -8.04 -16.88
N ARG A 51 -10.91 -8.18 -15.56
CA ARG A 51 -10.71 -7.03 -14.68
C ARG A 51 -9.29 -6.50 -14.87
N ARG A 52 -9.15 -5.20 -15.14
CA ARG A 52 -7.82 -4.59 -15.30
C ARG A 52 -7.14 -4.46 -13.96
N VAL A 53 -5.86 -4.82 -13.90
CA VAL A 53 -5.03 -4.68 -12.70
C VAL A 53 -4.17 -3.42 -12.81
N VAL A 54 -4.06 -2.66 -11.73
CA VAL A 54 -3.16 -1.51 -11.60
C VAL A 54 -2.36 -1.60 -10.31
N CYS A 55 -1.07 -1.27 -10.36
CA CYS A 55 -0.24 -1.12 -9.18
C CYS A 55 -0.07 0.36 -8.87
N VAL A 56 -0.49 0.78 -7.69
CA VAL A 56 -0.31 2.13 -7.16
C VAL A 56 0.77 2.07 -6.09
N THR A 57 1.86 2.80 -6.29
CA THR A 57 2.89 3.02 -5.27
C THR A 57 2.60 4.32 -4.50
N SER A 58 2.72 4.30 -3.17
CA SER A 58 2.32 5.42 -2.32
C SER A 58 3.23 5.63 -1.11
N GLY A 59 3.46 6.89 -0.75
CA GLY A 59 4.34 7.27 0.35
C GLY A 59 5.80 7.40 -0.06
N GLY A 60 6.65 7.64 0.94
CA GLY A 60 8.09 7.87 0.77
C GLY A 60 8.93 6.60 0.85
N THR A 61 10.16 6.67 0.37
CA THR A 61 11.20 5.67 0.62
C THR A 61 12.25 6.25 1.56
N THR A 62 12.85 5.41 2.38
CA THR A 62 13.94 5.79 3.29
C THR A 62 15.21 5.06 2.92
N VAL A 63 16.35 5.75 3.00
CA VAL A 63 17.68 5.16 2.84
C VAL A 63 18.44 5.24 4.17
N PRO A 64 18.78 4.10 4.80
CA PRO A 64 19.51 4.09 6.06
C PRO A 64 20.95 4.57 5.87
N LEU A 65 21.48 5.32 6.84
CA LEU A 65 22.88 5.78 6.85
C LEU A 65 23.82 4.82 7.61
N GLU A 66 23.26 3.92 8.42
CA GLU A 66 23.99 2.92 9.20
C GLU A 66 23.31 1.53 9.15
N GLN A 67 24.07 0.46 9.36
CA GLN A 67 23.53 -0.92 9.41
C GLN A 67 22.49 -1.10 10.54
N ARG A 68 22.77 -0.55 11.72
CA ARG A 68 21.79 -0.42 12.80
C ARG A 68 21.13 0.95 12.68
N CYS A 69 20.21 1.03 11.73
CA CYS A 69 19.63 2.29 11.27
C CYS A 69 18.96 3.05 12.42
N VAL A 70 19.56 4.18 12.80
CA VAL A 70 18.96 5.21 13.66
C VAL A 70 18.70 6.48 12.86
N ARG A 71 19.54 6.76 11.85
CA ARG A 71 19.40 7.90 10.95
C ARG A 71 19.18 7.42 9.52
N TYR A 72 18.36 8.16 8.79
CA TYR A 72 18.01 7.85 7.41
C TYR A 72 17.68 9.13 6.65
N ILE A 73 17.83 9.07 5.34
CA ILE A 73 17.28 10.06 4.41
C ILE A 73 15.86 9.61 4.07
N ASP A 74 14.89 10.53 4.13
CA ASP A 74 13.47 10.25 3.83
C ASP A 74 12.99 11.11 2.66
N ASN A 75 12.43 10.46 1.65
CA ASN A 75 11.67 11.15 0.61
C ASN A 75 10.24 11.40 1.11
N PHE A 76 9.99 12.59 1.65
CA PHE A 76 8.69 12.91 2.24
C PHE A 76 7.52 12.76 1.26
N SER A 77 6.51 11.99 1.69
CA SER A 77 5.23 11.87 1.02
C SER A 77 4.19 11.35 2.01
N SER A 78 3.10 12.10 2.17
CA SER A 78 1.98 11.71 3.04
C SER A 78 1.19 10.51 2.51
N GLY A 79 1.40 10.11 1.26
CA GLY A 79 0.63 9.06 0.59
C GLY A 79 -0.78 9.49 0.13
N SER A 80 -1.21 10.72 0.39
CA SER A 80 -2.59 11.17 0.12
C SER A 80 -3.01 11.04 -1.36
N ARG A 81 -2.08 11.25 -2.29
CA ARG A 81 -2.31 11.11 -3.75
C ARG A 81 -2.49 9.64 -4.15
N GLY A 82 -1.66 8.75 -3.64
CA GLY A 82 -1.77 7.31 -3.90
C GLY A 82 -3.08 6.76 -3.34
N ALA A 83 -3.43 7.12 -2.10
CA ALA A 83 -4.69 6.75 -1.47
C ALA A 83 -5.91 7.18 -2.31
N ALA A 84 -5.98 8.46 -2.71
CA ALA A 84 -7.07 8.93 -3.57
C ALA A 84 -7.10 8.24 -4.94
N SER A 85 -5.94 8.05 -5.56
CA SER A 85 -5.85 7.39 -6.87
C SER A 85 -6.39 5.96 -6.80
N THR A 86 -6.08 5.23 -5.73
CA THR A 86 -6.64 3.89 -5.48
C THR A 86 -8.16 3.92 -5.40
N GLU A 87 -8.76 4.86 -4.67
CA GLU A 87 -10.22 5.00 -4.59
C GLU A 87 -10.85 5.24 -5.98
N TYR A 88 -10.23 6.11 -6.79
CA TYR A 88 -10.69 6.35 -8.16
C TYR A 88 -10.55 5.11 -9.06
N PHE A 89 -9.45 4.36 -8.96
CA PHE A 89 -9.27 3.14 -9.75
C PHE A 89 -10.27 2.04 -9.35
N VAL A 90 -10.50 1.84 -8.06
CA VAL A 90 -11.53 0.92 -7.57
C VAL A 90 -12.90 1.33 -8.10
N LYS A 91 -13.26 2.61 -8.02
CA LYS A 91 -14.52 3.14 -8.55
C LYS A 91 -14.64 2.94 -10.06
N ALA A 92 -13.53 2.97 -10.79
CA ALA A 92 -13.47 2.68 -12.23
C ALA A 92 -13.47 1.18 -12.57
N GLY A 93 -13.61 0.29 -11.58
CA GLY A 93 -13.68 -1.16 -11.78
C GLY A 93 -12.34 -1.88 -11.84
N TYR A 94 -11.22 -1.21 -11.55
CA TYR A 94 -9.90 -1.86 -11.53
C TYR A 94 -9.72 -2.72 -10.27
N ALA A 95 -8.89 -3.75 -10.40
CA ALA A 95 -8.27 -4.43 -9.28
C ALA A 95 -6.96 -3.69 -8.94
N VAL A 96 -6.77 -3.28 -7.69
CA VAL A 96 -5.66 -2.39 -7.32
C VAL A 96 -4.71 -3.09 -6.37
N ILE A 97 -3.43 -3.17 -6.75
CA ILE A 97 -2.33 -3.49 -5.84
C ILE A 97 -1.85 -2.17 -5.26
N PHE A 98 -2.01 -1.98 -3.95
CA PHE A 98 -1.58 -0.76 -3.26
C PHE A 98 -0.29 -1.02 -2.47
N LEU A 99 0.86 -0.69 -3.07
CA LEU A 99 2.17 -0.80 -2.42
C LEU A 99 2.47 0.53 -1.72
N TYR A 100 2.52 0.54 -0.39
CA TYR A 100 2.61 1.79 0.35
C TYR A 100 3.61 1.75 1.52
N ARG A 101 4.11 2.94 1.89
CA ARG A 101 4.89 3.12 3.11
C ARG A 101 3.97 3.04 4.33
N ARG A 102 4.28 2.17 5.28
CA ARG A 102 3.56 2.10 6.57
C ARG A 102 3.57 3.46 7.27
N GLY A 103 2.46 3.78 7.92
CA GLY A 103 2.26 5.08 8.59
C GLY A 103 1.89 6.23 7.64
N THR A 104 1.72 5.98 6.34
CA THR A 104 1.18 6.98 5.39
C THR A 104 -0.31 6.77 5.15
N CYS A 105 -0.93 7.75 4.52
CA CYS A 105 -2.35 7.76 4.22
C CYS A 105 -2.78 6.54 3.39
N GLN A 106 -3.87 5.89 3.83
CA GLN A 106 -4.47 4.74 3.18
C GLN A 106 -5.80 5.12 2.50
N PRO A 107 -6.22 4.41 1.44
CA PRO A 107 -7.52 4.60 0.82
C PRO A 107 -8.65 4.55 1.85
N TYR A 108 -9.64 5.43 1.69
CA TYR A 108 -10.83 5.60 2.54
C TYR A 108 -10.55 6.20 3.94
N CYS A 109 -9.30 6.16 4.43
CA CYS A 109 -8.90 6.78 5.69
C CYS A 109 -8.51 8.26 5.56
N ARG A 110 -8.51 8.82 4.34
CA ARG A 110 -8.09 10.21 4.05
C ARG A 110 -8.84 11.30 4.82
N ALA A 111 -10.08 11.03 5.22
CA ALA A 111 -10.94 11.98 5.94
C ALA A 111 -10.92 11.78 7.47
N LEU A 112 -10.19 10.77 7.94
CA LEU A 112 -9.99 10.53 9.37
C LEU A 112 -8.91 11.50 9.89
N PRO A 113 -8.96 11.87 11.17
CA PRO A 113 -7.94 12.70 11.79
C PRO A 113 -6.60 11.95 11.92
N ASP A 114 -5.57 12.65 12.39
CA ASP A 114 -4.22 12.09 12.50
C ASP A 114 -4.12 10.98 13.55
N ASP A 115 -4.90 11.05 14.65
CA ASP A 115 -5.06 9.97 15.61
C ASP A 115 -6.52 9.47 15.67
N PRO A 116 -6.96 8.61 14.74
CA PRO A 116 -8.34 8.13 14.70
C PRO A 116 -8.76 7.41 15.97
N LEU A 117 -7.86 6.71 16.66
CA LEU A 117 -8.21 5.95 17.85
C LEU A 117 -8.61 6.89 19.00
N LEU A 118 -7.83 7.93 19.24
CA LEU A 118 -8.09 8.86 20.34
C LEU A 118 -9.14 9.92 19.98
N GLU A 119 -9.22 10.31 18.71
CA GLU A 119 -10.09 11.40 18.26
C GLU A 119 -11.46 10.92 17.81
N CYS A 120 -11.58 9.75 17.16
CA CYS A 120 -12.87 9.28 16.66
C CYS A 120 -13.69 8.52 17.69
N PHE A 121 -13.09 8.02 18.77
CA PHE A 121 -13.77 7.14 19.72
C PHE A 121 -13.92 7.76 21.11
N GLU A 122 -14.98 7.36 21.80
CA GLU A 122 -15.26 7.74 23.19
C GLU A 122 -15.98 6.62 23.93
N PHE A 123 -15.97 6.68 25.26
CA PHE A 123 -16.75 5.75 26.07
C PHE A 123 -18.24 6.09 25.96
N ALA A 124 -19.04 5.12 25.51
CA ALA A 124 -20.49 5.20 25.64
C ALA A 124 -20.92 4.96 27.10
N ASP A 125 -20.25 4.00 27.74
CA ASP A 125 -20.37 3.65 29.15
C ASP A 125 -19.07 2.94 29.63
N GLN A 126 -19.09 2.28 30.80
CA GLN A 126 -17.91 1.61 31.36
C GLN A 126 -17.44 0.36 30.60
N SER A 127 -18.26 -0.18 29.68
CA SER A 127 -17.99 -1.42 28.95
C SER A 127 -17.99 -1.26 27.43
N HIS A 128 -18.45 -0.12 26.91
CA HIS A 128 -18.64 0.11 25.49
C HIS A 128 -17.93 1.37 24.99
N ILE A 129 -17.33 1.24 23.81
CA ILE A 129 -16.74 2.34 23.05
C ILE A 129 -17.64 2.63 21.87
N GLN A 130 -17.91 3.91 21.62
CA GLN A 130 -18.65 4.39 20.45
C GLN A 130 -17.81 5.37 19.64
N VAL A 131 -18.24 5.64 18.41
CA VAL A 131 -17.66 6.69 17.58
C VAL A 131 -18.29 8.03 17.96
N ARG A 132 -17.49 9.07 18.15
CA ARG A 132 -17.97 10.44 18.37
C ARG A 132 -18.86 10.89 17.22
N ASP A 133 -19.94 11.58 17.54
CA ASP A 133 -20.90 12.08 16.53
C ASP A 133 -20.22 12.92 15.43
N SER A 134 -19.23 13.75 15.79
CA SER A 134 -18.47 14.59 14.87
C SER A 134 -17.70 13.81 13.79
N HIS A 135 -17.30 12.57 14.08
CA HIS A 135 -16.54 11.71 13.17
C HIS A 135 -17.35 10.52 12.65
N SER A 136 -18.58 10.32 13.14
CA SER A 136 -19.43 9.17 12.86
C SER A 136 -19.57 8.86 11.37
N GLU A 137 -19.90 9.86 10.55
CA GLU A 137 -20.07 9.68 9.11
C GLU A 137 -18.75 9.40 8.37
N ALA A 138 -17.65 10.01 8.79
CA ALA A 138 -16.33 9.76 8.21
C ALA A 138 -15.87 8.32 8.50
N VAL A 139 -16.00 7.87 9.75
CA VAL A 139 -15.64 6.51 10.17
C VAL A 139 -16.54 5.46 9.51
N LYS A 140 -17.87 5.67 9.50
CA LYS A 140 -18.81 4.76 8.81
C LYS A 140 -18.47 4.63 7.33
N ARG A 141 -18.20 5.74 6.64
CA ARG A 141 -17.82 5.73 5.23
C ARG A 141 -16.51 4.97 5.02
N ALA A 142 -15.48 5.26 5.83
CA ALA A 142 -14.19 4.61 5.73
C ALA A 142 -14.30 3.09 5.89
N ILE A 143 -14.99 2.63 6.95
CA ILE A 143 -15.21 1.21 7.23
C ILE A 143 -16.00 0.55 6.09
N ARG A 144 -17.14 1.13 5.71
CA ARG A 144 -18.00 0.59 4.66
C ARG A 144 -17.26 0.44 3.33
N ASP A 145 -16.59 1.49 2.90
CA ASP A 145 -15.92 1.52 1.59
C ASP A 145 -14.69 0.61 1.60
N HIS A 146 -13.96 0.54 2.72
CA HIS A 146 -12.87 -0.43 2.89
C HIS A 146 -13.40 -1.87 2.80
N HIS A 147 -14.45 -2.24 3.56
CA HIS A 147 -15.02 -3.58 3.51
C HIS A 147 -15.64 -3.92 2.15
N ALA A 148 -16.25 -2.96 1.45
CA ALA A 148 -16.78 -3.21 0.11
C ALA A 148 -15.69 -3.66 -0.88
N VAL A 149 -14.43 -3.24 -0.66
CA VAL A 149 -13.27 -3.70 -1.43
C VAL A 149 -12.67 -4.97 -0.84
N TRP A 150 -12.54 -5.04 0.48
CA TRP A 150 -11.81 -6.11 1.19
C TRP A 150 -12.62 -7.41 1.36
N THR A 151 -13.95 -7.34 1.51
CA THR A 151 -14.82 -8.52 1.67
C THR A 151 -14.87 -9.37 0.40
N VAL A 152 -14.57 -8.78 -0.76
CA VAL A 152 -14.43 -9.52 -2.03
C VAL A 152 -13.10 -10.31 -2.07
N ASP A 153 -12.12 -9.95 -1.24
CA ASP A 153 -10.73 -10.40 -1.31
C ASP A 153 -10.25 -11.23 -0.09
N ILE A 154 -11.13 -11.69 0.82
CA ILE A 154 -10.71 -12.56 1.96
C ILE A 154 -11.70 -13.68 2.26
N GLY A 155 -12.99 -13.51 1.92
CA GLY A 155 -13.99 -14.56 2.12
C GLY A 155 -13.77 -15.84 1.30
N ASN A 156 -12.84 -15.81 0.33
CA ASN A 156 -12.46 -16.92 -0.55
C ASN A 156 -10.95 -17.22 -0.53
N PHE A 157 -10.22 -16.81 0.52
CA PHE A 157 -8.76 -17.04 0.62
C PHE A 157 -8.35 -18.19 1.52
#